data_AF-A0A2N7PYC0-F1
#
_entry.id   AF-A0A2N7PYC0-F1
#
_cell.length_a   1.000
_cell.length_b   1.000
_cell.length_c   1.000
_cell.angle_alpha   90.00
_cell.angle_beta   90.00
_cell.angle_gamma   90.00
#
_symmetry.space_group_name_H-M   'P 1'
#
loop_
_entity.id
_entity.type
_entity.pdbx_description
1 polymer ?
#
loop_
_entity_poly.entity_id
_entity_poly.type
_entity_poly.pdbx_seq_one_letter_code
_entity_poly.pdbx_strand_id
1 'polypeptide(L)'
;MIEVMDFSQKERIYLRDWYYNAGIVGFLKVISDGNLDIEKLKDFGDKLYIGEDYIEFDLSILENFKEKFYRQLFLHYFDLGQYQAHINKALQYKADKISKIL
;
A
#
# COMPACT_ATOMS: atom_id res chain seq x y z
N MET A 1 -31.81 -8.61 -5.39
CA MET A 1 -31.39 -7.19 -5.42
C MET A 1 -29.96 -7.17 -4.95
N ILE A 2 -29.03 -6.72 -5.78
CA ILE A 2 -27.65 -6.46 -5.37
C ILE A 2 -27.70 -5.09 -4.70
N GLU A 3 -27.33 -4.99 -3.42
CA GLU A 3 -27.09 -3.71 -2.77
C GLU A 3 -25.95 -3.02 -3.52
N VAL A 4 -26.30 -2.03 -4.33
CA VAL A 4 -25.32 -1.09 -4.86
C VAL A 4 -24.97 -0.19 -3.68
N MET A 5 -23.83 -0.46 -3.03
CA MET A 5 -23.30 0.43 -2.00
C MET A 5 -23.02 1.78 -2.66
N ASP A 6 -23.74 2.81 -2.23
CA ASP A 6 -23.46 4.20 -2.58
C ASP A 6 -22.19 4.64 -1.84
N PHE A 7 -21.10 4.80 -2.58
CA PHE A 7 -19.79 5.22 -2.06
C PHE A 7 -19.61 6.75 -2.04
N SER A 8 -20.67 7.55 -2.22
CA SER A 8 -20.57 9.03 -2.28
C SER A 8 -20.14 9.74 -0.99
N GLN A 9 -19.62 8.99 0.00
CA GLN A 9 -19.02 9.57 1.19
C GLN A 9 -17.64 10.15 0.88
N LYS A 10 -17.44 11.39 1.29
CA LYS A 10 -16.17 12.10 1.19
C LYS A 10 -15.54 12.24 2.56
N GLU A 11 -14.24 12.03 2.63
CA GLU A 11 -13.44 12.18 3.85
C GLU A 11 -12.44 13.33 3.70
N ARG A 12 -12.22 14.08 4.80
CA ARG A 12 -11.28 15.22 4.84
C ARG A 12 -10.24 15.05 5.95
N ILE A 13 -8.97 15.26 5.60
CA ILE A 13 -7.84 15.15 6.54
C ILE A 13 -7.04 16.46 6.51
N TYR A 14 -6.86 17.10 7.68
CA TYR A 14 -6.14 18.39 7.81
C TYR A 14 -4.63 18.22 8.05
N LEU A 15 -3.80 19.11 7.49
CA LEU A 15 -2.34 18.99 7.32
C LEU A 15 -1.47 19.61 8.44
N ARG A 16 -2.03 19.75 9.65
CA ARG A 16 -1.42 20.55 10.73
C ARG A 16 -0.26 19.89 11.48
N ASP A 17 0.07 18.64 11.16
CA ASP A 17 1.10 17.85 11.84
C ASP A 17 1.93 17.06 10.82
N TRP A 18 3.25 17.06 11.04
CA TRP A 18 4.23 16.29 10.28
C TRP A 18 3.86 14.81 10.16
N TYR A 19 3.39 14.17 11.23
CA TYR A 19 3.06 12.75 11.23
C TYR A 19 1.88 12.45 10.29
N TYR A 20 0.88 13.33 10.28
CA TYR A 20 -0.23 13.27 9.33
C TYR A 20 0.26 13.51 7.90
N ASN A 21 1.16 14.47 7.69
CA ASN A 21 1.72 14.76 6.36
C ASN A 21 2.54 13.57 5.81
N ALA A 22 3.33 12.89 6.64
CA ALA A 22 4.03 11.66 6.26
C ALA A 22 3.06 10.52 5.93
N GLY A 23 2.00 10.37 6.72
CA GLY A 23 0.90 9.44 6.45
C GLY A 23 0.20 9.71 5.12
N ILE A 24 -0.04 10.99 4.80
CA ILE A 24 -0.67 11.43 3.54
C ILE A 24 0.23 11.17 2.35
N VAL A 25 1.53 11.46 2.43
CA VAL A 25 2.47 11.11 1.35
C VAL A 25 2.49 9.60 1.11
N GLY A 26 2.50 8.80 2.18
CA GLY A 26 2.38 7.35 2.10
C GLY A 26 1.08 6.90 1.44
N PHE A 27 -0.05 7.48 1.86
CA PHE A 27 -1.36 7.25 1.29
C PHE A 27 -1.38 7.56 -0.21
N LEU A 28 -0.98 8.77 -0.61
CA LEU A 28 -0.93 9.22 -2.00
C LEU A 28 -0.07 8.30 -2.86
N LYS A 29 1.08 7.86 -2.32
CA LYS A 29 1.96 6.91 -3.02
C LYS A 29 1.31 5.55 -3.23
N VAL A 30 0.52 5.07 -2.26
CA VAL A 30 -0.16 3.77 -2.37
C VAL A 30 -1.27 3.84 -3.40
N ILE A 31 -2.14 4.86 -3.35
CA ILE A 31 -3.25 5.00 -4.31
C ILE A 31 -2.74 5.18 -5.74
N SER A 32 -1.57 5.80 -5.93
CA SER A 32 -0.91 6.02 -7.22
C SER A 32 0.02 4.88 -7.66
N ASP A 33 -0.13 3.69 -7.08
CA ASP A 33 0.64 2.48 -7.41
C ASP A 33 2.16 2.66 -7.32
N GLY A 34 2.63 3.49 -6.39
CA GLY A 34 4.05 3.75 -6.13
C GLY A 34 4.64 4.88 -6.96
N ASN A 35 3.91 5.37 -7.97
CA ASN A 35 4.32 6.47 -8.83
C ASN A 35 3.73 7.77 -8.31
N LEU A 36 4.36 8.37 -7.31
CA LEU A 36 3.94 9.66 -6.78
C LEU A 36 4.44 10.78 -7.71
N ASP A 37 3.65 11.03 -8.76
CA ASP A 37 3.79 12.16 -9.66
C ASP A 37 2.55 13.04 -9.51
N ILE A 38 2.75 14.33 -9.24
CA ILE A 38 1.66 15.30 -9.04
C ILE A 38 0.75 15.35 -10.27
N GLU A 39 1.30 15.17 -11.48
CA GLU A 39 0.51 15.14 -12.70
C GLU A 39 -0.41 13.91 -12.76
N LYS A 40 0.03 12.76 -12.25
CA LYS A 40 -0.79 11.54 -12.16
C LYS A 40 -1.87 11.61 -11.09
N LEU A 41 -1.71 12.46 -10.08
CA LEU A 41 -2.78 12.69 -9.10
C LEU A 41 -4.01 13.33 -9.76
N LYS A 42 -3.86 13.98 -10.92
CA LYS A 42 -4.97 14.51 -11.71
C LYS A 42 -5.86 13.41 -12.32
N ASP A 43 -5.34 12.19 -12.48
CA ASP A 43 -6.11 11.05 -13.01
C ASP A 43 -7.26 10.63 -12.06
N PHE A 44 -7.19 11.03 -10.79
CA PHE A 44 -8.28 10.83 -9.84
C PHE A 44 -9.46 11.79 -10.05
N GLY A 45 -9.30 12.85 -10.85
CA GLY A 45 -10.35 13.82 -11.15
C GLY A 45 -11.05 14.32 -9.88
N ASP A 46 -12.37 14.24 -9.86
CA ASP A 46 -13.22 14.73 -8.77
C ASP A 46 -13.12 13.91 -7.47
N LYS A 47 -12.39 12.78 -7.51
CA LYS A 47 -12.24 11.86 -6.36
C LYS A 47 -11.12 12.23 -5.42
N LEU A 48 -10.24 13.15 -5.80
CA LEU A 48 -9.14 13.62 -4.96
C LEU A 48 -8.97 15.14 -5.12
N TYR A 49 -9.06 15.85 -4.01
CA TYR A 49 -8.79 17.27 -3.93
C TYR A 49 -7.70 17.53 -2.90
N ILE A 50 -6.69 18.32 -3.28
CA ILE A 50 -5.62 18.76 -2.41
C ILE A 50 -5.81 20.26 -2.22
N GLY A 51 -6.29 20.62 -1.03
CA GLY A 51 -6.44 22.01 -0.61
C GLY A 51 -5.15 22.56 0.02
N GLU A 52 -5.23 23.77 0.57
CA GLU A 52 -4.07 24.41 1.21
C GLU A 52 -3.60 23.67 2.48
N ASP A 53 -4.53 23.27 3.33
CA ASP A 53 -4.25 22.60 4.60
C ASP A 53 -5.07 21.33 4.80
N TYR A 54 -5.60 20.74 3.72
CA TYR A 54 -6.31 19.47 3.78
C TYR A 54 -6.24 18.67 2.47
N ILE A 55 -6.49 17.37 2.58
CA ILE A 55 -6.91 16.54 1.45
C ILE A 55 -8.38 16.15 1.63
N GLU A 56 -9.12 16.09 0.54
CA GLU A 56 -10.47 15.55 0.49
C GLU A 56 -10.52 14.47 -0.58
N PHE A 57 -11.14 13.33 -0.29
CA PHE A 57 -11.25 12.25 -1.27
C PHE A 57 -12.56 11.46 -1.14
N ASP A 58 -12.98 10.91 -2.27
CA ASP A 58 -14.09 9.96 -2.37
C ASP A 58 -13.61 8.57 -1.93
N LEU A 59 -14.39 7.86 -1.11
CA LEU A 59 -13.97 6.55 -0.58
C LEU A 59 -13.67 5.49 -1.66
N SER A 60 -14.18 5.63 -2.89
CA SER A 60 -13.83 4.73 -4.01
C SER A 60 -12.34 4.77 -4.38
N ILE A 61 -11.59 5.79 -3.99
CA ILE A 61 -10.13 5.83 -4.14
C ILE A 61 -9.42 4.71 -3.36
N LEU A 62 -10.08 4.18 -2.33
CA LEU A 62 -9.58 3.09 -1.48
C LEU A 62 -9.84 1.70 -2.09
N GLU A 63 -10.45 1.62 -3.27
CA GLU A 63 -10.66 0.35 -3.95
C GLU A 63 -9.30 -0.34 -4.18
N ASN A 64 -9.19 -1.58 -3.71
CA ASN A 64 -7.96 -2.38 -3.72
C ASN A 64 -6.77 -1.76 -2.96
N PHE A 65 -7.01 -0.85 -2.01
CA PHE A 65 -5.94 -0.17 -1.27
C PHE A 65 -5.03 -1.17 -0.54
N LYS A 66 -5.61 -2.21 0.08
CA LYS A 66 -4.86 -3.25 0.81
C LYS A 66 -3.88 -3.98 -0.11
N GLU A 67 -4.32 -4.35 -1.30
CA GLU A 67 -3.53 -5.04 -2.32
C GLU A 67 -2.42 -4.13 -2.84
N LYS A 68 -2.74 -2.87 -3.14
CA LYS A 68 -1.76 -1.85 -3.54
C LYS A 68 -0.71 -1.64 -2.45
N PHE A 69 -1.14 -1.50 -1.20
CA PHE A 69 -0.27 -1.30 -0.04
C PHE A 69 0.69 -2.48 0.16
N TYR A 70 0.19 -3.71 0.17
CA TYR A 70 1.06 -4.89 0.29
C TYR A 70 2.01 -5.03 -0.89
N ARG A 71 1.56 -4.72 -2.10
CA ARG A 71 2.45 -4.72 -3.27
C ARG A 71 3.59 -3.72 -3.10
N GLN A 72 3.31 -2.50 -2.63
CA GLN A 72 4.35 -1.51 -2.35
C GLN A 72 5.29 -1.95 -1.22
N LEU A 73 4.76 -2.49 -0.11
CA LEU A 73 5.57 -3.03 0.96
C LEU A 73 6.46 -4.16 0.48
N PHE A 74 5.91 -5.09 -0.29
CA PHE A 74 6.67 -6.19 -0.89
C PHE A 74 7.77 -5.62 -1.79
N LEU A 75 7.45 -4.78 -2.76
CA LEU A 75 8.46 -4.22 -3.67
C LEU A 75 9.55 -3.41 -2.95
N HIS A 76 9.24 -2.77 -1.82
CA HIS A 76 10.20 -1.94 -1.09
C HIS A 76 11.05 -2.72 -0.09
N TYR A 77 10.45 -3.68 0.62
CA TYR A 77 11.10 -4.41 1.71
C TYR A 77 11.50 -5.85 1.34
N PHE A 78 11.05 -6.36 0.20
CA PHE A 78 11.44 -7.69 -0.25
C PHE A 78 12.89 -7.70 -0.68
N ASP A 79 13.71 -8.38 0.11
CA ASP A 79 15.08 -8.69 -0.22
C ASP A 79 15.13 -10.14 -0.74
N LEU A 80 15.41 -10.27 -2.04
CA LEU A 80 15.52 -11.57 -2.71
C LEU A 80 16.63 -12.44 -2.09
N GLY A 81 17.76 -11.85 -1.70
CA GLY A 81 18.89 -12.56 -1.12
C GLY A 81 18.55 -13.12 0.26
N GLN A 82 17.92 -12.31 1.12
CA GLN A 82 17.43 -12.76 2.42
C GLN A 82 16.36 -13.85 2.27
N TYR A 83 15.45 -13.69 1.32
CA TYR A 83 14.44 -14.70 1.04
C TYR A 83 15.07 -16.02 0.58
N GLN A 84 16.02 -15.98 -0.36
CA GLN A 84 16.80 -17.15 -0.79
C GLN A 84 17.54 -17.80 0.38
N ALA A 85 18.18 -17.01 1.26
CA ALA A 85 18.88 -17.52 2.43
C ALA A 85 17.93 -18.26 3.39
N HIS A 86 16.73 -17.71 3.64
CA HIS A 86 15.71 -18.38 4.45
C HIS A 86 15.24 -19.70 3.85
N ILE A 87 15.00 -19.74 2.53
CA ILE A 87 14.61 -20.98 1.84
C ILE A 87 15.72 -22.03 1.92
N ASN A 88 16.97 -21.64 1.64
CA ASN A 88 18.11 -22.55 1.71
C ASN A 88 18.30 -23.12 3.13
N LYS A 89 18.15 -22.28 4.15
CA LYS A 89 18.21 -22.70 5.56
C LYS A 89 17.11 -23.70 5.91
N ALA A 90 15.89 -23.48 5.42
CA ALA A 90 14.76 -24.40 5.63
C ALA A 90 14.99 -25.76 4.93
N LEU A 91 15.54 -25.75 3.71
CA LEU A 91 15.90 -26.95 2.97
C LEU A 91 17.02 -27.75 3.65
N GLN A 92 18.07 -27.07 4.12
CA GLN A 92 19.15 -27.69 4.89
C GLN A 92 18.64 -28.32 6.18
N TYR A 93 17.84 -27.59 6.97
CA TYR A 93 17.23 -28.14 8.19
C TYR A 93 16.43 -29.43 7.91
N LYS A 94 15.68 -29.47 6.80
CA LYS A 94 14.93 -30.67 6.40
C LYS A 94 15.86 -31.82 6.02
N ALA A 95 16.94 -31.55 5.27
CA ALA A 95 17.93 -32.56 4.88
C ALA A 95 18.64 -33.14 6.12
N ASP A 96 19.09 -32.29 7.04
CA ASP A 96 19.76 -32.68 8.28
C ASP A 96 18.84 -33.47 9.23
N LYS A 97 17.54 -33.19 9.21
CA LYS A 97 16.57 -33.96 9.99
C LYS A 97 16.35 -35.35 9.41
N ILE A 98 16.31 -35.48 8.07
CA ILE A 98 16.18 -36.78 7.39
C ILE A 98 17.43 -37.64 7.61
N SER A 99 18.62 -37.06 7.51
CA SER A 99 19.89 -37.78 7.71
C SER A 99 20.10 -38.29 9.14
N LYS A 100 19.40 -37.72 10.14
CA LYS A 100 19.42 -38.20 11.54
C LYS A 100 18.42 -39.32 11.84
N ILE A 101 17.50 -39.62 10.93
CA ILE A 101 16.48 -40.67 11.09
C ILE A 101 16.89 -41.97 10.36
N LEU A 102 17.79 -41.88 9.38
CA LEU A 102 18.41 -43.00 8.67
C LEU A 102 19.73 -43.41 9.33
#